data_AF-A0A1W9RPC0-F1
#
_entry.id   AF-A0A1W9RPC0-F1
#
_cell.length_a   1.000
_cell.length_b   1.000
_cell.length_c   1.000
_cell.angle_alpha   90.00
_cell.angle_beta   90.00
_cell.angle_gamma   90.00
#
_symmetry.space_group_name_H-M   'P 1'
#
loop_
_entity.id
_entity.type
_entity.pdbx_description
1 polymer ?
#
loop_
_entity_poly.entity_id
_entity_poly.type
_entity_poly.pdbx_seq_one_letter_code
_entity_poly.pdbx_strand_id
1 'polypeptide(L)'
;MNFILKTFLNATYFIADKMMPNGRTLYIGRGQEQIFGYSTLLYSLELAQLFLKKNFFEKKITKLLKLLTHFQRKDGSFPLVLNENEKNLSFHQTLSSKALPGWYLYNTIFDYLPFAGVYLFESYRISQNENNNSGKKESFPGMKKEKNSEIVKGKTPTYEFCYAIPTSGKGYYSDELPIPFIVSKEKKDITPIYGGDPYLEKIITPELIPLPYGTLEKSNFKQHLIYWLQFKANLKFSHWGYHLYYSKLRKKDILPFFFANQLRYKKIYNGFSGTNLFITHTRKFNFLKKEITVFDKIVLKRKISFNEFYIINLFVFPGEILRGKNSLIIENTKFTLKIEPIEGDVEFKEQISPLGKLLWIKEKIKQNNKESIYNRKITIILK
;
A
#
# COMPACT_ATOMS: atom_id res chain seq x y z
N MET A 1 1.45 19.62 -29.92
CA MET A 1 1.32 18.31 -29.25
C MET A 1 -0.12 17.80 -29.33
N ASN A 2 -0.34 16.61 -29.89
CA ASN A 2 -1.68 16.01 -30.01
C ASN A 2 -2.23 15.50 -28.65
N PHE A 3 -3.52 15.20 -28.58
CA PHE A 3 -4.18 14.77 -27.33
C PHE A 3 -3.60 13.47 -26.75
N ILE A 4 -3.26 12.50 -27.62
CA ILE A 4 -2.71 11.21 -27.21
C ILE A 4 -1.35 11.39 -26.54
N LEU A 5 -0.43 12.12 -27.18
CA LEU A 5 0.90 12.41 -26.65
C LEU A 5 0.82 13.21 -25.34
N LYS A 6 -0.08 14.21 -25.28
CA LYS A 6 -0.34 14.95 -24.04
C LYS A 6 -0.80 14.04 -22.90
N THR A 7 -1.72 13.12 -23.19
CA THR A 7 -2.27 12.18 -22.20
C THR A 7 -1.20 11.19 -21.75
N PHE A 8 -0.42 10.66 -22.68
CA PHE A 8 0.74 9.80 -22.40
C PHE A 8 1.74 10.48 -21.46
N LEU A 9 2.23 11.68 -21.82
CA LEU A 9 3.21 12.40 -21.00
C LEU A 9 2.67 12.75 -19.60
N ASN A 10 1.39 13.10 -19.50
CA ASN A 10 0.73 13.33 -18.21
C ASN A 10 0.71 12.05 -17.35
N ALA A 11 0.38 10.90 -17.95
CA ALA A 11 0.38 9.61 -17.26
C ALA A 11 1.79 9.19 -16.83
N THR A 12 2.79 9.29 -17.72
CA THR A 12 4.19 9.00 -17.42
C THR A 12 4.71 9.87 -16.29
N TYR A 13 4.40 11.16 -16.30
CA TYR A 13 4.78 12.06 -15.22
C TYR A 13 4.09 11.71 -13.91
N PHE A 14 2.79 11.43 -13.96
CA PHE A 14 2.02 11.05 -12.79
C PHE A 14 2.66 9.84 -12.09
N ILE A 15 2.97 8.77 -12.83
CA ILE A 15 3.59 7.57 -12.26
C ILE A 15 5.04 7.82 -11.82
N ALA A 16 5.83 8.58 -12.59
CA ALA A 16 7.21 8.94 -12.25
C ALA A 16 7.29 9.80 -10.98
N ASP A 17 6.30 10.66 -10.74
CA ASP A 17 6.17 11.44 -9.52
C ASP A 17 5.94 10.54 -8.31
N LYS A 18 5.29 9.38 -8.44
CA LYS A 18 5.11 8.41 -7.33
C LYS A 18 6.35 7.59 -7.03
N MET A 19 7.31 7.46 -7.95
CA MET A 19 8.53 6.69 -7.70
C MET A 19 9.34 7.14 -6.46
N MET A 20 9.65 6.19 -5.59
CA MET A 20 10.51 6.34 -4.43
C MET A 20 11.98 6.57 -4.84
N PRO A 21 12.82 7.16 -3.97
CA PRO A 21 14.20 7.43 -4.35
C PRO A 21 15.04 6.18 -4.68
N ASN A 22 14.69 4.99 -4.20
CA ASN A 22 15.27 3.69 -4.55
C ASN A 22 14.80 3.10 -5.91
N GLY A 23 13.85 3.75 -6.60
CA GLY A 23 13.30 3.28 -7.88
C GLY A 23 11.98 2.51 -7.78
N ARG A 24 11.53 2.13 -6.57
CA ARG A 24 10.23 1.46 -6.39
C ARG A 24 9.09 2.41 -6.70
N THR A 25 8.09 1.92 -7.41
CA THR A 25 6.93 2.73 -7.84
C THR A 25 5.63 1.98 -7.65
N LEU A 26 5.65 0.65 -7.76
CA LEU A 26 4.48 -0.22 -7.69
C LEU A 26 4.28 -0.74 -6.26
N TYR A 27 4.26 0.17 -5.28
CA TYR A 27 4.03 -0.17 -3.88
C TYR A 27 2.56 0.05 -3.45
N ILE A 28 1.71 0.56 -4.36
CA ILE A 28 0.25 0.61 -4.30
C ILE A 28 -0.30 0.20 -5.67
N GLY A 29 -1.60 -0.04 -5.75
CA GLY A 29 -2.28 -0.42 -6.98
C GLY A 29 -2.19 -1.92 -7.27
N ARG A 30 -2.89 -2.36 -8.30
CA ARG A 30 -2.86 -3.77 -8.71
C ARG A 30 -1.48 -4.13 -9.24
N GLY A 31 -1.03 -5.34 -8.93
CA GLY A 31 0.27 -5.83 -9.40
C GLY A 31 1.46 -5.18 -8.72
N GLN A 32 1.37 -4.96 -7.40
CA GLN A 32 2.45 -4.38 -6.61
C GLN A 32 3.74 -5.21 -6.80
N GLU A 33 4.85 -4.51 -7.04
CA GLU A 33 6.18 -5.08 -7.31
C GLU A 33 6.29 -6.02 -8.52
N GLN A 34 5.30 -6.10 -9.42
CA GLN A 34 5.41 -6.99 -10.58
C GLN A 34 6.36 -6.46 -11.67
N ILE A 35 7.18 -7.35 -12.24
CA ILE A 35 8.17 -7.00 -13.28
C ILE A 35 7.54 -6.34 -14.51
N PHE A 36 6.34 -6.79 -14.91
CA PHE A 36 5.62 -6.23 -16.05
C PHE A 36 5.45 -4.71 -15.90
N GLY A 37 4.90 -4.24 -14.79
CA GLY A 37 4.68 -2.81 -14.58
C GLY A 37 5.98 -2.00 -14.55
N TYR A 38 7.07 -2.56 -14.03
CA TYR A 38 8.38 -1.89 -14.03
C TYR A 38 9.00 -1.81 -15.42
N SER A 39 8.89 -2.86 -16.23
CA SER A 39 9.37 -2.86 -17.62
C SER A 39 8.61 -1.85 -18.50
N THR A 40 7.28 -1.80 -18.37
CA THR A 40 6.45 -0.81 -19.07
C THR A 40 6.73 0.62 -18.59
N LEU A 41 7.02 0.81 -17.30
CA LEU A 41 7.43 2.12 -16.78
C LEU A 41 8.75 2.58 -17.39
N LEU A 42 9.75 1.69 -17.51
CA LEU A 42 11.03 2.03 -18.15
C LEU A 42 10.79 2.49 -19.60
N TYR A 43 10.04 1.70 -20.37
CA TYR A 43 9.68 2.04 -21.74
C TYR A 43 8.97 3.40 -21.83
N SER A 44 8.00 3.63 -20.95
CA SER A 44 7.26 4.89 -20.90
C SER A 44 8.15 6.09 -20.60
N LEU A 45 9.13 5.95 -19.69
CA LEU A 45 10.08 7.01 -19.35
C LEU A 45 11.00 7.31 -20.53
N GLU A 46 11.60 6.29 -21.14
CA GLU A 46 12.50 6.44 -22.30
C GLU A 46 11.75 7.09 -23.48
N LEU A 47 10.56 6.58 -23.80
CA LEU A 47 9.74 7.12 -24.88
C LEU A 47 9.33 8.58 -24.60
N ALA A 48 9.04 8.92 -23.35
CA ALA A 48 8.75 10.30 -22.96
C ALA A 48 9.98 11.21 -23.10
N GLN A 49 11.18 10.75 -22.76
CA GLN A 49 12.40 11.53 -23.01
C GLN A 49 12.59 11.80 -24.50
N LEU A 50 12.34 10.79 -25.35
CA LEU A 50 12.51 10.88 -26.80
C LEU A 50 11.61 11.97 -27.39
N PHE A 51 10.33 12.01 -26.97
CA PHE A 51 9.38 13.04 -27.41
C PHE A 51 9.74 14.43 -26.89
N LEU A 52 10.22 14.53 -25.65
CA LEU A 52 10.56 15.81 -25.03
C LEU A 52 11.92 16.36 -25.47
N LYS A 53 12.80 15.50 -26.03
CA LYS A 53 14.21 15.79 -26.34
C LYS A 53 14.91 16.45 -25.16
N LYS A 54 14.65 15.90 -23.98
CA LYS A 54 15.15 16.37 -22.70
C LYS A 54 15.37 15.17 -21.78
N ASN A 55 16.47 15.24 -21.05
CA ASN A 55 16.84 14.28 -20.01
C ASN A 55 16.01 14.44 -18.73
N PHE A 56 14.73 14.77 -18.87
CA PHE A 56 13.84 15.09 -17.76
C PHE A 56 13.66 13.88 -16.82
N PHE A 57 13.66 12.68 -17.39
CA PHE A 57 13.45 11.43 -16.66
C PHE A 57 14.74 10.63 -16.41
N GLU A 58 15.91 11.10 -16.83
CA GLU A 58 17.18 10.36 -16.78
C GLU A 58 17.51 9.85 -15.36
N LYS A 59 17.35 10.71 -14.35
CA LYS A 59 17.54 10.32 -12.94
C LYS A 59 16.54 9.25 -12.49
N LYS A 60 15.34 9.24 -13.07
CA LYS A 60 14.30 8.26 -12.75
C LYS A 60 14.60 6.93 -13.43
N ILE A 61 14.93 6.96 -14.72
CA ILE A 61 15.39 5.81 -15.51
C ILE A 61 16.58 5.13 -14.83
N THR A 62 17.62 5.89 -14.47
CA THR A 62 18.81 5.36 -13.79
C THR A 62 18.46 4.61 -12.50
N LYS A 63 17.50 5.12 -11.73
CA LYS A 63 17.04 4.47 -10.48
C LYS A 63 16.27 3.19 -10.77
N LEU A 64 15.41 3.21 -11.77
CA LEU A 64 14.64 2.05 -12.18
C LEU A 64 15.55 0.95 -12.74
N LEU A 65 16.54 1.29 -13.57
CA LEU A 65 17.55 0.35 -14.04
C LEU A 65 18.33 -0.26 -12.87
N LYS A 66 18.79 0.54 -11.91
CA LYS A 66 19.44 0.03 -10.68
C LYS A 66 18.55 -0.89 -9.84
N LEU A 67 17.23 -0.73 -9.89
CA LEU A 67 16.27 -1.62 -9.25
C LEU A 67 16.15 -2.93 -10.04
N LEU A 68 15.97 -2.84 -11.36
CA LEU A 68 15.86 -4.00 -12.24
C LEU A 68 17.13 -4.85 -12.19
N THR A 69 18.31 -4.27 -12.42
CA THR A 69 19.59 -4.99 -12.34
C THR A 69 19.80 -5.67 -10.98
N HIS A 70 19.30 -5.08 -9.89
CA HIS A 70 19.37 -5.72 -8.58
C HIS A 70 18.55 -7.02 -8.52
N PHE A 71 17.42 -7.11 -9.21
CA PHE A 71 16.56 -8.30 -9.25
C PHE A 71 16.79 -9.21 -10.46
N GLN A 72 17.71 -8.85 -11.36
CA GLN A 72 18.10 -9.72 -12.46
C GLN A 72 18.78 -10.97 -11.93
N ARG A 73 18.33 -12.14 -12.39
CA ARG A 73 18.92 -13.44 -12.06
C ARG A 73 20.18 -13.67 -12.89
N LYS A 74 20.99 -14.66 -12.48
CA LYS A 74 22.23 -15.03 -13.18
C LYS A 74 22.01 -15.46 -14.64
N ASP A 75 20.85 -16.03 -14.94
CA ASP A 75 20.44 -16.43 -16.29
C ASP A 75 19.86 -15.27 -17.14
N GLY A 76 19.88 -14.05 -16.61
CA GLY A 76 19.34 -12.85 -17.24
C GLY A 76 17.82 -12.67 -17.07
N SER A 77 17.11 -13.67 -16.54
CA SER A 77 15.67 -13.58 -16.28
C SER A 77 15.36 -12.74 -15.04
N PHE A 78 14.06 -12.47 -14.82
CA PHE A 78 13.58 -11.73 -13.66
C PHE A 78 12.57 -12.57 -12.87
N PRO A 79 12.40 -12.31 -11.56
CA PRO A 79 11.26 -12.83 -10.83
C PRO A 79 9.96 -12.16 -11.31
N LEU A 80 8.82 -12.81 -11.08
CA LEU A 80 7.51 -12.24 -11.44
C LEU A 80 7.19 -11.05 -10.53
N VAL A 81 7.49 -11.19 -9.24
CA VAL A 81 7.48 -10.12 -8.24
C VAL A 81 8.92 -9.79 -7.86
N LEU A 82 9.28 -8.50 -7.91
CA LEU A 82 10.61 -8.00 -7.54
C LEU A 82 10.84 -8.07 -6.02
N ASN A 83 11.07 -9.29 -5.52
CA ASN A 83 11.39 -9.62 -4.14
C ASN A 83 12.59 -10.61 -4.07
N GLU A 84 13.25 -10.66 -2.91
CA GLU A 84 14.44 -11.52 -2.73
C GLU A 84 14.11 -13.02 -2.78
N ASN A 85 12.90 -13.42 -2.37
CA ASN A 85 12.51 -14.84 -2.34
C ASN A 85 12.47 -15.41 -3.77
N GLU A 86 11.75 -14.76 -4.68
CA GLU A 86 11.63 -15.17 -6.07
C GLU A 86 12.94 -14.97 -6.85
N LYS A 87 13.72 -13.94 -6.52
CA LYS A 87 15.05 -13.72 -7.13
C LYS A 87 15.98 -14.91 -6.88
N ASN A 88 15.92 -15.51 -5.69
CA ASN A 88 16.76 -16.63 -5.30
C ASN A 88 16.27 -17.99 -5.82
N LEU A 89 15.07 -18.05 -6.40
CA LEU A 89 14.58 -19.24 -7.10
C LEU A 89 15.08 -19.24 -8.55
N SER A 90 15.53 -20.39 -9.03
CA SER A 90 15.74 -20.59 -10.46
C SER A 90 14.41 -20.51 -11.21
N PHE A 91 14.47 -20.28 -12.52
CA PHE A 91 13.27 -20.31 -13.36
C PHE A 91 12.50 -21.65 -13.22
N HIS A 92 13.21 -22.78 -13.29
CA HIS A 92 12.61 -24.12 -13.10
C HIS A 92 12.02 -24.31 -11.70
N GLN A 93 12.70 -23.82 -10.65
CA GLN A 93 12.18 -23.88 -9.29
C GLN A 93 10.89 -23.07 -9.15
N THR A 94 10.82 -21.90 -9.79
CA THR A 94 9.63 -21.03 -9.80
C THR A 94 8.42 -21.78 -10.37
N LEU A 95 8.61 -22.53 -11.46
CA LEU A 95 7.55 -23.34 -12.10
C LEU A 95 7.08 -24.51 -11.23
N SER A 96 7.98 -25.13 -10.49
CA SER A 96 7.68 -26.29 -9.62
C SER A 96 7.19 -25.91 -8.23
N SER A 97 7.28 -24.63 -7.85
CA SER A 97 6.98 -24.21 -6.49
C SER A 97 5.47 -24.21 -6.21
N LYS A 98 5.08 -24.83 -5.08
CA LYS A 98 3.69 -24.74 -4.57
C LYS A 98 3.32 -23.34 -4.08
N ALA A 99 4.32 -22.47 -3.87
CA ALA A 99 4.13 -21.08 -3.55
C ALA A 99 3.78 -20.34 -4.85
N LEU A 100 2.50 -20.04 -5.06
CA LEU A 100 2.03 -19.30 -6.22
C LEU A 100 2.84 -17.99 -6.37
N PRO A 101 3.66 -17.82 -7.41
CA PRO A 101 4.35 -16.55 -7.64
C PRO A 101 3.32 -15.49 -8.01
N GLY A 102 3.47 -14.26 -7.51
CA GLY A 102 2.57 -13.15 -7.84
C GLY A 102 1.31 -12.98 -6.97
N TRP A 103 0.56 -11.92 -7.30
CA TRP A 103 -0.66 -11.50 -6.61
C TRP A 103 -1.91 -12.32 -6.96
N TYR A 104 -1.90 -12.91 -8.16
CA TYR A 104 -3.11 -13.40 -8.80
C TYR A 104 -2.84 -14.76 -9.42
N LEU A 105 -3.78 -15.68 -9.23
CA LEU A 105 -3.71 -17.03 -9.81
C LEU A 105 -3.63 -17.03 -11.35
N TYR A 106 -4.10 -15.95 -11.99
CA TYR A 106 -4.11 -15.82 -13.44
C TYR A 106 -2.83 -15.19 -14.01
N ASN A 107 -1.94 -14.67 -13.17
CA ASN A 107 -0.68 -14.09 -13.62
C ASN A 107 0.41 -15.13 -13.58
N THR A 108 0.82 -15.63 -14.74
CA THR A 108 1.91 -16.59 -14.81
C THR A 108 3.21 -15.93 -15.25
N ILE A 109 4.32 -16.59 -14.95
CA ILE A 109 5.64 -16.20 -15.43
C ILE A 109 5.73 -16.23 -16.97
N PHE A 110 4.91 -17.07 -17.62
CA PHE A 110 4.85 -17.22 -19.08
C PHE A 110 4.14 -16.05 -19.76
N ASP A 111 3.26 -15.35 -19.04
CA ASP A 111 2.64 -14.15 -19.58
C ASP A 111 3.59 -12.96 -19.39
N TYR A 112 4.03 -12.73 -18.16
CA TYR A 112 4.61 -11.44 -17.79
C TYR A 112 6.08 -11.29 -18.17
N LEU A 113 6.87 -12.38 -18.21
CA LEU A 113 8.28 -12.27 -18.59
C LEU A 113 8.47 -11.97 -20.08
N PRO A 114 7.77 -12.62 -21.02
CA PRO A 114 7.86 -12.24 -22.43
C PRO A 114 7.44 -10.80 -22.68
N PHE A 115 6.33 -10.33 -22.10
CA PHE A 115 5.94 -8.92 -22.20
C PHE A 115 7.00 -7.98 -21.62
N ALA A 116 7.58 -8.34 -20.47
CA ALA A 116 8.65 -7.55 -19.88
C ALA A 116 9.88 -7.50 -20.80
N GLY A 117 10.26 -8.63 -21.40
CA GLY A 117 11.36 -8.70 -22.38
C GLY A 117 11.16 -7.76 -23.57
N VAL A 118 9.95 -7.73 -24.15
CA VAL A 118 9.61 -6.80 -25.24
C VAL A 118 9.79 -5.34 -24.81
N TYR A 119 9.23 -4.94 -23.67
CA TYR A 119 9.36 -3.56 -23.21
C TYR A 119 10.80 -3.18 -22.85
N LEU A 120 11.59 -4.09 -22.29
CA LEU A 120 13.00 -3.85 -22.00
C LEU A 120 13.81 -3.68 -23.29
N PHE A 121 13.58 -4.52 -24.31
CA PHE A 121 14.21 -4.39 -25.62
C PHE A 121 13.84 -3.07 -26.31
N GLU A 122 12.56 -2.70 -26.31
CA GLU A 122 12.12 -1.43 -26.88
C GLU A 122 12.68 -0.21 -26.15
N SER A 123 12.75 -0.28 -24.81
CA SER A 123 13.42 0.75 -23.99
C SER A 123 14.88 0.92 -24.40
N TYR A 124 15.60 -0.20 -24.55
CA TYR A 124 16.99 -0.19 -25.01
C TYR A 124 17.12 0.44 -26.40
N ARG A 125 16.29 0.03 -27.37
CA ARG A 125 16.29 0.58 -28.73
C ARG A 125 16.08 2.10 -28.75
N ILE A 126 15.16 2.61 -27.92
CA ILE A 126 14.93 4.05 -27.77
C ILE A 126 16.17 4.75 -27.20
N SER A 127 16.77 4.21 -26.13
CA SER A 127 17.95 4.80 -25.50
C SER A 127 19.15 4.91 -26.45
N GLN A 128 19.31 3.97 -27.38
CA GLN A 128 20.35 4.04 -28.41
C GLN A 128 20.08 5.14 -29.45
N ASN A 129 18.82 5.37 -29.78
CA ASN A 129 18.41 6.36 -30.79
C ASN A 129 18.39 7.80 -30.28
N GLU A 130 18.21 8.03 -28.96
CA GLU A 130 18.26 9.38 -28.37
C GLU A 130 19.62 10.07 -28.59
N ASN A 131 20.72 9.32 -28.60
CA ASN A 131 22.06 9.85 -28.83
C ASN A 131 22.24 10.47 -30.23
N ASN A 132 21.32 10.22 -31.18
CA ASN A 132 21.47 10.61 -32.58
C ASN A 132 20.52 11.74 -33.04
N ASN A 133 19.61 12.24 -32.20
CA ASN A 133 18.53 13.12 -32.66
C ASN A 133 18.55 14.54 -32.06
N SER A 134 19.06 15.51 -32.83
CA SER A 134 19.14 16.95 -32.52
C SER A 134 17.93 17.78 -33.01
N GLY A 135 16.72 17.20 -33.09
CA GLY A 135 15.57 17.91 -33.65
C GLY A 135 14.92 18.94 -32.69
N LYS A 136 13.96 19.73 -33.21
CA LYS A 136 13.22 20.77 -32.46
C LYS A 136 12.63 20.24 -31.13
N LYS A 137 12.89 20.97 -30.04
CA LYS A 137 12.41 20.69 -28.67
C LYS A 137 10.90 20.96 -28.60
N GLU A 138 10.10 19.96 -28.21
CA GLU A 138 8.72 20.23 -27.84
C GLU A 138 8.66 20.95 -26.48
N SER A 139 7.82 21.98 -26.38
CA SER A 139 7.56 22.65 -25.13
C SER A 139 6.67 21.76 -24.26
N PHE A 140 7.14 21.53 -23.03
CA PHE A 140 6.39 20.76 -22.06
C PHE A 140 5.14 21.56 -21.65
N PRO A 141 3.92 21.02 -21.78
CA PRO A 141 2.74 21.73 -21.32
C PRO A 141 2.86 21.92 -19.81
N GLY A 142 2.67 23.16 -19.35
CA GLY A 142 2.68 23.48 -17.92
C GLY A 142 1.84 22.48 -17.12
N MET A 143 2.49 21.80 -16.18
CA MET A 143 1.89 20.71 -15.44
C MET A 143 1.06 21.22 -14.28
N LYS A 144 -0.18 20.74 -14.17
CA LYS A 144 -0.88 20.76 -12.90
C LYS A 144 -0.23 19.71 -12.01
N LYS A 145 0.70 20.12 -11.14
CA LYS A 145 1.00 19.34 -9.93
C LYS A 145 -0.34 19.01 -9.30
N GLU A 146 -0.61 17.71 -9.12
CA GLU A 146 -1.84 17.26 -8.52
C GLU A 146 -2.02 17.96 -7.17
N LYS A 147 -3.12 18.70 -7.02
CA LYS A 147 -3.23 19.76 -6.02
C LYS A 147 -3.32 19.25 -4.58
N ASN A 148 -3.35 17.94 -4.36
CA ASN A 148 -3.28 17.30 -3.05
C ASN A 148 -2.78 15.88 -3.26
N SER A 149 -1.47 15.63 -3.14
CA SER A 149 -0.97 14.26 -3.31
C SER A 149 -1.58 13.36 -2.23
N GLU A 150 -2.46 12.46 -2.66
CA GLU A 150 -3.04 11.39 -1.84
C GLU A 150 -1.95 10.48 -1.28
N ILE A 151 -0.77 10.50 -1.89
CA ILE A 151 0.44 9.80 -1.47
C ILE A 151 1.44 10.82 -0.94
N VAL A 152 1.99 10.55 0.24
CA VAL A 152 3.06 11.32 0.87
C VAL A 152 4.32 10.46 0.86
N LYS A 153 5.45 11.06 0.51
CA LYS A 153 6.73 10.37 0.40
C LYS A 153 7.83 11.21 1.04
N GLY A 154 8.84 10.55 1.57
CA GLY A 154 9.98 11.22 2.15
C GLY A 154 11.20 10.31 2.26
N LYS A 155 12.28 10.89 2.76
CA LYS A 155 13.54 10.21 3.01
C LYS A 155 14.21 10.78 4.25
N THR A 156 14.93 9.92 4.94
CA THR A 156 15.87 10.26 6.00
C THR A 156 17.28 9.82 5.58
N PRO A 157 18.32 10.06 6.40
CA PRO A 157 19.64 9.52 6.13
C PRO A 157 19.72 7.98 6.08
N THR A 158 18.77 7.26 6.68
CA THR A 158 18.84 5.79 6.87
C THR A 158 17.72 5.02 6.15
N TYR A 159 16.62 5.68 5.79
CA TYR A 159 15.49 5.04 5.11
C TYR A 159 14.71 5.99 4.20
N GLU A 160 13.80 5.41 3.44
CA GLU A 160 12.83 6.07 2.58
C GLU A 160 11.43 5.56 2.96
N PHE A 161 10.42 6.42 2.81
CA PHE A 161 9.07 6.06 3.17
C PHE A 161 8.03 6.62 2.20
N CYS A 162 6.90 5.93 2.12
CA CYS A 162 5.68 6.45 1.51
C CYS A 162 4.45 5.96 2.26
N TYR A 163 3.37 6.73 2.24
CA TYR A 163 2.04 6.31 2.72
C TYR A 163 0.96 6.98 1.87
N ALA A 164 -0.22 6.36 1.80
CA ALA A 164 -1.39 6.91 1.15
C ALA A 164 -2.44 7.33 2.18
N ILE A 165 -3.14 8.43 1.88
CA ILE A 165 -4.34 8.85 2.61
C ILE A 165 -5.46 7.90 2.21
N PRO A 166 -6.24 7.35 3.16
CA PRO A 166 -7.27 6.41 2.79
C PRO A 166 -8.30 6.99 1.84
N THR A 167 -8.75 6.19 0.87
CA THR A 167 -9.63 6.68 -0.21
C THR A 167 -11.08 6.90 0.26
N SER A 168 -11.39 6.55 1.51
CA SER A 168 -12.75 6.54 2.05
C SER A 168 -13.68 5.58 1.27
N GLY A 169 -13.12 4.45 0.83
CA GLY A 169 -13.82 3.41 0.09
C GLY A 169 -13.98 3.65 -1.40
N LYS A 170 -13.35 4.70 -1.96
CA LYS A 170 -13.51 5.09 -3.37
C LYS A 170 -12.52 4.42 -4.32
N GLY A 171 -11.40 3.92 -3.81
CA GLY A 171 -10.39 3.20 -4.60
C GLY A 171 -10.44 1.68 -4.41
N TYR A 172 -9.52 0.98 -5.07
CA TYR A 172 -9.29 -0.44 -4.82
C TYR A 172 -8.61 -0.63 -3.46
N TYR A 173 -8.75 -1.83 -2.86
CA TYR A 173 -8.04 -2.15 -1.61
C TYR A 173 -6.52 -2.08 -1.79
N SER A 174 -6.03 -2.38 -2.99
CA SER A 174 -4.63 -2.25 -3.36
C SER A 174 -4.10 -0.81 -3.36
N ASP A 175 -4.97 0.19 -3.40
CA ASP A 175 -4.58 1.61 -3.43
C ASP A 175 -4.38 2.16 -2.00
N GLU A 176 -4.77 1.38 -0.99
CA GLU A 176 -4.72 1.76 0.41
C GLU A 176 -3.33 1.47 1.00
N LEU A 177 -2.65 2.51 1.49
CA LEU A 177 -1.39 2.39 2.22
C LEU A 177 -1.34 3.28 3.49
N PRO A 178 -2.26 3.10 4.47
CA PRO A 178 -2.37 3.96 5.64
C PRO A 178 -1.29 3.77 6.73
N ILE A 179 -0.49 2.72 6.65
CA ILE A 179 0.77 2.52 7.39
C ILE A 179 1.94 2.74 6.42
N PRO A 180 2.96 3.55 6.78
CA PRO A 180 4.06 3.82 5.88
C PRO A 180 4.78 2.55 5.42
N PHE A 181 4.93 2.42 4.11
CA PHE A 181 5.89 1.50 3.52
C PHE A 181 7.29 2.11 3.66
N ILE A 182 8.21 1.35 4.26
CA ILE A 182 9.54 1.81 4.67
C ILE A 182 10.58 0.87 4.09
N VAL A 183 11.58 1.47 3.44
CA VAL A 183 12.73 0.77 2.87
C VAL A 183 14.01 1.40 3.39
N SER A 184 14.93 0.59 3.92
CA SER A 184 16.24 1.07 4.35
C SER A 184 17.08 1.56 3.17
N LYS A 185 18.15 2.32 3.43
CA LYS A 185 19.11 2.71 2.38
C LYS A 185 19.84 1.52 1.74
N GLU A 186 19.96 0.42 2.47
CA GLU A 186 20.46 -0.87 1.97
C GLU A 186 19.41 -1.64 1.15
N LYS A 187 18.30 -1.00 0.79
CA LYS A 187 17.18 -1.60 0.03
C LYS A 187 16.49 -2.77 0.74
N LYS A 188 16.57 -2.83 2.07
CA LYS A 188 15.83 -3.84 2.85
C LYS A 188 14.45 -3.33 3.21
N ASP A 189 13.43 -4.13 2.93
CA ASP A 189 12.05 -3.84 3.33
C ASP A 189 11.91 -3.97 4.85
N ILE A 190 11.41 -2.90 5.48
CA ILE A 190 11.22 -2.77 6.92
C ILE A 190 9.75 -2.99 7.28
N THR A 191 8.85 -2.33 6.57
CA THR A 191 7.41 -2.60 6.66
C THR A 191 6.94 -3.25 5.37
N PRO A 192 5.89 -4.08 5.43
CA PRO A 192 5.39 -4.74 4.24
C PRO A 192 4.56 -3.78 3.38
N ILE A 193 4.37 -4.17 2.14
CA ILE A 193 3.22 -3.75 1.36
C ILE A 193 2.06 -4.70 1.67
N TYR A 194 0.86 -4.15 1.72
CA TYR A 194 -0.37 -4.88 1.95
C TYR A 194 -1.39 -4.37 0.93
N GLY A 195 -2.46 -5.13 0.70
CA GLY A 195 -3.43 -4.83 -0.36
C GLY A 195 -3.43 -5.89 -1.45
N GLY A 196 -3.97 -5.55 -2.64
CA GLY A 196 -4.21 -6.39 -3.85
C GLY A 196 -5.72 -6.48 -4.23
N ASP A 197 -6.12 -7.32 -5.20
CA ASP A 197 -7.51 -7.38 -5.70
C ASP A 197 -8.39 -8.43 -4.97
N PRO A 198 -9.64 -8.10 -4.59
CA PRO A 198 -10.61 -9.04 -4.02
C PRO A 198 -11.16 -10.12 -4.98
N TYR A 199 -10.76 -10.15 -6.26
CA TYR A 199 -11.37 -11.04 -7.28
C TYR A 199 -11.37 -12.54 -6.93
N LEU A 200 -10.48 -12.98 -6.05
CA LEU A 200 -10.43 -14.35 -5.55
C LEU A 200 -10.70 -14.34 -4.05
N GLU A 201 -11.78 -15.00 -3.63
CA GLU A 201 -12.39 -14.99 -2.28
C GLU A 201 -11.44 -15.32 -1.11
N LYS A 202 -10.19 -15.69 -1.38
CA LYS A 202 -9.21 -16.16 -0.41
C LYS A 202 -8.05 -15.21 -0.16
N ILE A 203 -7.90 -14.13 -0.93
CA ILE A 203 -6.66 -13.34 -0.86
C ILE A 203 -6.87 -12.05 -0.07
N ILE A 204 -7.95 -11.28 -0.32
CA ILE A 204 -8.04 -9.88 0.19
C ILE A 204 -9.45 -9.44 0.54
N THR A 205 -9.62 -8.95 1.77
CA THR A 205 -10.85 -8.38 2.31
C THR A 205 -10.57 -7.00 2.95
N PRO A 206 -11.58 -6.16 3.20
CA PRO A 206 -11.39 -4.85 3.85
C PRO A 206 -10.66 -4.89 5.19
N GLU A 207 -10.70 -6.01 5.91
CA GLU A 207 -9.92 -6.28 7.13
C GLU A 207 -8.41 -6.17 6.89
N LEU A 208 -7.94 -6.38 5.66
CA LEU A 208 -6.52 -6.33 5.32
C LEU A 208 -5.97 -4.92 5.10
N ILE A 209 -6.82 -3.90 5.19
CA ILE A 209 -6.38 -2.50 5.20
C ILE A 209 -6.01 -2.16 6.66
N PRO A 210 -4.77 -1.72 6.97
CA PRO A 210 -4.30 -1.52 8.35
C PRO A 210 -4.86 -0.24 8.99
N LEU A 211 -6.17 -0.26 9.15
CA LEU A 211 -7.01 0.70 9.83
C LEU A 211 -7.91 -0.06 10.82
N PRO A 212 -8.36 0.61 11.88
CA PRO A 212 -9.32 0.03 12.81
C PRO A 212 -10.60 -0.42 12.11
N TYR A 213 -11.22 -1.46 12.67
CA TYR A 213 -12.50 -1.97 12.19
C TYR A 213 -13.25 -2.71 13.29
N GLY A 214 -14.51 -3.03 13.07
CA GLY A 214 -15.30 -3.81 14.01
C GLY A 214 -16.61 -4.30 13.43
N THR A 215 -17.44 -4.90 14.28
CA THR A 215 -18.81 -5.33 13.95
C THR A 215 -19.77 -4.73 14.95
N LEU A 216 -20.82 -4.07 14.48
CA LEU A 216 -21.77 -3.38 15.35
C LEU A 216 -22.74 -4.35 16.04
N GLU A 217 -23.10 -4.01 17.27
CA GLU A 217 -24.15 -4.67 18.03
C GLU A 217 -25.55 -4.25 17.51
N LYS A 218 -26.45 -5.21 17.32
CA LYS A 218 -27.80 -4.97 16.78
C LYS A 218 -28.82 -4.44 17.77
N SER A 219 -28.58 -4.57 19.08
CA SER A 219 -29.55 -4.31 20.14
C SER A 219 -30.05 -2.86 20.22
N ASN A 220 -29.37 -1.91 19.57
CA ASN A 220 -29.75 -0.49 19.58
C ASN A 220 -30.39 -0.03 18.25
N PHE A 221 -31.69 -0.30 18.09
CA PHE A 221 -32.44 -0.12 16.83
C PHE A 221 -32.32 1.29 16.21
N LYS A 222 -32.43 2.37 17.00
CA LYS A 222 -32.36 3.75 16.49
C LYS A 222 -30.96 4.09 15.95
N GLN A 223 -29.92 3.70 16.67
CA GLN A 223 -28.53 3.90 16.22
C GLN A 223 -28.21 3.05 15.01
N HIS A 224 -28.70 1.81 15.02
CA HIS A 224 -28.56 0.88 13.91
C HIS A 224 -29.20 1.44 12.64
N LEU A 225 -30.38 2.06 12.70
CA LEU A 225 -31.03 2.68 11.55
C LEU A 225 -30.21 3.84 10.95
N ILE A 226 -29.77 4.80 11.78
CA ILE A 226 -28.97 5.94 11.30
C ILE A 226 -27.65 5.45 10.70
N TYR A 227 -26.98 4.53 11.38
CA TYR A 227 -25.75 3.93 10.87
C TYR A 227 -26.01 3.21 9.56
N TRP A 228 -27.07 2.42 9.46
CA TRP A 228 -27.37 1.64 8.26
C TRP A 228 -27.67 2.53 7.06
N LEU A 229 -28.36 3.66 7.26
CA LEU A 229 -28.55 4.68 6.22
C LEU A 229 -27.22 5.27 5.76
N GLN A 230 -26.35 5.65 6.70
CA GLN A 230 -25.01 6.17 6.39
C GLN A 230 -24.15 5.11 5.68
N PHE A 231 -24.17 3.87 6.17
CA PHE A 231 -23.48 2.72 5.60
C PHE A 231 -23.92 2.49 4.17
N LYS A 232 -25.23 2.48 3.90
CA LYS A 232 -25.78 2.36 2.54
C LYS A 232 -25.36 3.51 1.64
N ALA A 233 -25.36 4.74 2.15
CA ALA A 233 -24.90 5.90 1.39
C ALA A 233 -23.41 5.76 1.03
N ASN A 234 -22.55 5.46 2.01
CA ASN A 234 -21.13 5.23 1.79
C ASN A 234 -20.88 4.06 0.84
N LEU A 235 -21.64 2.98 0.97
CA LEU A 235 -21.58 1.83 0.08
C LEU A 235 -21.93 2.23 -1.35
N LYS A 236 -23.01 2.98 -1.58
CA LYS A 236 -23.43 3.44 -2.92
C LYS A 236 -22.32 4.20 -3.68
N PHE A 237 -21.46 4.91 -2.95
CA PHE A 237 -20.35 5.68 -3.53
C PHE A 237 -19.00 4.98 -3.42
N SER A 238 -18.98 3.75 -2.93
CA SER A 238 -17.76 2.96 -2.79
C SER A 238 -17.44 2.24 -4.10
N HIS A 239 -16.18 1.87 -4.23
CA HIS A 239 -15.72 1.01 -5.31
C HIS A 239 -16.48 -0.33 -5.34
N TRP A 240 -16.74 -0.89 -6.52
CA TRP A 240 -17.55 -2.11 -6.70
C TRP A 240 -17.05 -3.32 -5.89
N GLY A 241 -15.75 -3.40 -5.59
CA GLY A 241 -15.17 -4.42 -4.73
C GLY A 241 -15.75 -4.41 -3.30
N TYR A 242 -16.01 -3.22 -2.73
CA TYR A 242 -16.70 -3.10 -1.45
C TYR A 242 -18.15 -3.61 -1.57
N HIS A 243 -18.86 -3.24 -2.64
CA HIS A 243 -20.23 -3.72 -2.89
C HIS A 243 -20.35 -5.24 -2.88
N LEU A 244 -19.45 -5.93 -3.58
CA LEU A 244 -19.45 -7.40 -3.62
C LEU A 244 -19.11 -8.02 -2.26
N TYR A 245 -18.19 -7.41 -1.52
CA TYR A 245 -17.85 -7.91 -0.18
C TYR A 245 -19.06 -7.82 0.76
N TYR A 246 -19.71 -6.65 0.83
CA TYR A 246 -20.84 -6.45 1.73
C TYR A 246 -22.11 -7.20 1.30
N SER A 247 -22.33 -7.46 0.01
CA SER A 247 -23.48 -8.24 -0.44
C SER A 247 -23.43 -9.68 0.10
N LYS A 248 -22.23 -10.26 0.25
CA LYS A 248 -22.02 -11.58 0.87
C LYS A 248 -22.28 -11.56 2.37
N LEU A 249 -21.87 -10.50 3.06
CA LEU A 249 -22.04 -10.38 4.51
C LEU A 249 -23.48 -10.12 4.96
N ARG A 250 -24.33 -9.53 4.10
CA ARG A 250 -25.77 -9.33 4.41
C ARG A 250 -26.50 -10.61 4.80
N LYS A 251 -26.01 -11.78 4.38
CA LYS A 251 -26.59 -13.09 4.72
C LYS A 251 -26.29 -13.55 6.16
N LYS A 252 -25.33 -12.93 6.85
CA LYS A 252 -24.81 -13.40 8.14
C LYS A 252 -25.26 -12.58 9.34
N ASP A 253 -26.20 -11.64 9.15
CA ASP A 253 -26.71 -10.83 10.26
C ASP A 253 -25.65 -10.03 11.04
N ILE A 254 -24.48 -9.83 10.44
CA ILE A 254 -23.35 -9.05 10.99
C ILE A 254 -23.27 -7.74 10.21
N LEU A 255 -23.19 -6.63 10.94
CA LEU A 255 -23.00 -5.32 10.33
C LEU A 255 -21.56 -4.83 10.55
N PRO A 256 -20.65 -5.10 9.60
CA PRO A 256 -19.27 -4.68 9.71
C PRO A 256 -19.11 -3.16 9.58
N PHE A 257 -18.12 -2.62 10.29
CA PHE A 257 -17.73 -1.23 10.28
C PHE A 257 -16.23 -1.14 10.01
N PHE A 258 -15.85 -0.85 8.76
CA PHE A 258 -14.46 -0.63 8.40
C PHE A 258 -14.18 0.86 8.34
N PHE A 259 -13.11 1.31 9.01
CA PHE A 259 -12.80 2.73 8.99
C PHE A 259 -12.46 3.18 7.57
N ALA A 260 -11.81 2.31 6.78
CA ALA A 260 -11.40 2.55 5.40
C ALA A 260 -12.54 3.06 4.50
N ASN A 261 -13.78 2.64 4.73
CA ASN A 261 -14.93 3.05 3.92
C ASN A 261 -16.02 3.82 4.69
N GLN A 262 -16.04 3.79 6.02
CA GLN A 262 -17.05 4.48 6.82
C GLN A 262 -16.66 5.90 7.24
N LEU A 263 -15.37 6.25 7.14
CA LEU A 263 -14.85 7.57 7.49
C LEU A 263 -14.47 8.35 6.24
N ARG A 264 -14.70 9.66 6.27
CA ARG A 264 -14.22 10.59 5.24
C ARG A 264 -12.84 11.10 5.64
N TYR A 265 -11.81 10.59 4.97
CA TYR A 265 -10.42 10.93 5.24
C TYR A 265 -9.97 12.18 4.50
N LYS A 266 -9.14 12.97 5.19
CA LYS A 266 -8.43 14.13 4.63
C LYS A 266 -7.00 14.16 5.14
N LYS A 267 -6.12 14.75 4.34
CA LYS A 267 -4.74 15.06 4.75
C LYS A 267 -4.76 16.00 5.95
N ILE A 268 -3.84 15.79 6.89
CA ILE A 268 -3.49 16.77 7.92
C ILE A 268 -1.96 16.92 7.97
N TYR A 269 -1.46 17.83 8.80
CA TYR A 269 -0.03 17.94 9.06
C TYR A 269 0.51 16.59 9.57
N ASN A 270 1.49 16.03 8.87
CA ASN A 270 2.14 14.75 9.14
C ASN A 270 1.18 13.55 9.31
N GLY A 271 0.08 13.48 8.55
CA GLY A 271 -0.80 12.32 8.62
C GLY A 271 -2.15 12.51 7.92
N PHE A 272 -3.17 11.84 8.45
CA PHE A 272 -4.55 11.96 7.98
C PHE A 272 -5.56 11.89 9.12
N SER A 273 -6.75 12.43 8.88
CA SER A 273 -7.89 12.33 9.81
C SER A 273 -9.14 11.93 9.06
N GLY A 274 -9.82 10.89 9.54
CA GLY A 274 -11.09 10.38 9.06
C GLY A 274 -12.20 10.72 10.04
N THR A 275 -13.32 11.22 9.53
CA THR A 275 -14.44 11.56 10.40
C THR A 275 -15.79 11.16 9.82
N ASN A 276 -16.71 10.79 10.69
CA ASN A 276 -18.13 10.75 10.41
C ASN A 276 -18.93 11.25 11.64
N LEU A 277 -20.24 10.95 11.68
CA LEU A 277 -21.13 11.34 12.76
C LEU A 277 -20.79 10.69 14.12
N PHE A 278 -20.24 9.48 14.09
CA PHE A 278 -20.03 8.64 15.28
C PHE A 278 -18.58 8.62 15.73
N ILE A 279 -17.63 8.69 14.79
CA ILE A 279 -16.23 8.39 15.04
C ILE A 279 -15.35 9.45 14.37
N THR A 280 -14.28 9.84 15.06
CA THR A 280 -13.10 10.46 14.46
C THR A 280 -11.90 9.55 14.68
N HIS A 281 -11.16 9.29 13.60
CA HIS A 281 -9.88 8.62 13.61
C HIS A 281 -8.82 9.59 13.13
N THR A 282 -7.69 9.67 13.83
CA THR A 282 -6.55 10.47 13.40
C THR A 282 -5.29 9.63 13.53
N ARG A 283 -4.53 9.55 12.43
CA ARG A 283 -3.21 8.93 12.40
C ARG A 283 -2.17 10.00 12.08
N LYS A 284 -1.17 10.15 12.94
CA LYS A 284 -0.02 11.04 12.75
C LYS A 284 1.27 10.23 12.68
N PHE A 285 2.24 10.76 11.94
CA PHE A 285 3.54 10.16 11.76
C PHE A 285 4.63 11.10 12.25
N ASN A 286 5.63 10.54 12.93
CA ASN A 286 6.90 11.19 13.23
C ASN A 286 8.02 10.36 12.62
N PHE A 287 8.83 10.98 11.76
CA PHE A 287 9.92 10.31 11.04
C PHE A 287 11.26 10.88 11.53
N LEU A 288 11.98 10.10 12.34
CA LEU A 288 13.30 10.44 12.88
C LEU A 288 14.40 9.64 12.17
N LYS A 289 15.68 9.91 12.48
CA LYS A 289 16.80 9.26 11.78
C LYS A 289 16.80 7.74 11.88
N LYS A 290 16.37 7.11 12.97
CA LYS A 290 16.33 5.64 13.11
C LYS A 290 15.00 5.13 13.66
N GLU A 291 14.00 6.00 13.72
CA GLU A 291 12.75 5.72 14.40
C GLU A 291 11.59 6.29 13.61
N ILE A 292 10.52 5.51 13.48
CA ILE A 292 9.23 5.95 12.98
C ILE A 292 8.23 5.75 14.09
N THR A 293 7.52 6.81 14.47
CA THR A 293 6.41 6.69 15.41
C THR A 293 5.08 7.02 14.72
N VAL A 294 4.11 6.12 14.84
CA VAL A 294 2.72 6.27 14.42
C VAL A 294 1.87 6.51 15.65
N PHE A 295 1.10 7.60 15.65
CA PHE A 295 0.15 7.92 16.71
C PHE A 295 -1.26 7.80 16.16
N ASP A 296 -2.00 6.81 16.66
CA ASP A 296 -3.41 6.64 16.39
C ASP A 296 -4.25 7.17 17.55
N LYS A 297 -5.26 7.95 17.20
CA LYS A 297 -6.28 8.44 18.12
C LYS A 297 -7.66 8.18 17.53
N ILE A 298 -8.48 7.44 18.27
CA ILE A 298 -9.88 7.17 17.94
C ILE A 298 -10.75 7.83 19.01
N VAL A 299 -11.73 8.63 18.57
CA VAL A 299 -12.69 9.30 19.44
C VAL A 299 -14.10 8.85 19.05
N LEU A 300 -14.81 8.23 19.98
CA LEU A 300 -16.22 7.87 19.81
C LEU A 300 -17.10 9.07 20.23
N LYS A 301 -17.62 9.82 19.26
CA LYS A 301 -18.42 11.05 19.48
C LYS A 301 -19.83 10.78 20.01
N ARG A 302 -20.31 9.55 19.84
CA ARG A 302 -21.65 9.11 20.23
C ARG A 302 -21.56 7.69 20.77
N LYS A 303 -22.55 7.27 21.56
CA LYS A 303 -22.69 5.86 21.94
C LYS A 303 -22.84 5.05 20.65
N ILE A 304 -21.90 4.16 20.41
CA ILE A 304 -21.93 3.14 19.36
C ILE A 304 -21.50 1.86 20.06
N SER A 305 -22.18 0.75 19.83
CA SER A 305 -21.82 -0.53 20.45
C SER A 305 -21.23 -1.46 19.41
N PHE A 306 -20.09 -2.06 19.72
CA PHE A 306 -19.43 -3.06 18.90
C PHE A 306 -19.46 -4.42 19.59
N ASN A 307 -19.85 -5.47 18.86
CA ASN A 307 -19.62 -6.87 19.28
C ASN A 307 -18.12 -7.17 19.30
N GLU A 308 -17.40 -6.66 18.30
CA GLU A 308 -15.96 -6.74 18.19
C GLU A 308 -15.43 -5.40 17.69
N PHE A 309 -14.38 -4.89 18.33
CA PHE A 309 -13.74 -3.66 17.90
C PHE A 309 -12.23 -3.80 17.98
N TYR A 310 -11.60 -3.82 16.80
CA TYR A 310 -10.16 -3.95 16.62
C TYR A 310 -9.57 -2.57 16.37
N ILE A 311 -8.88 -2.04 17.38
CA ILE A 311 -8.27 -0.69 17.32
C ILE A 311 -6.85 -0.72 16.78
N ILE A 312 -6.16 -1.85 16.93
CA ILE A 312 -4.93 -2.16 16.19
C ILE A 312 -5.30 -3.17 15.12
N ASN A 313 -4.86 -2.88 13.90
CA ASN A 313 -4.92 -3.76 12.76
C ASN A 313 -3.64 -3.49 11.94
N LEU A 314 -2.62 -4.34 12.12
CA LEU A 314 -1.28 -4.07 11.61
C LEU A 314 -0.65 -5.33 11.02
N PHE A 315 0.11 -5.14 9.95
CA PHE A 315 0.90 -6.19 9.31
C PHE A 315 2.38 -5.86 9.45
N VAL A 316 3.17 -6.83 9.89
CA VAL A 316 4.63 -6.70 10.05
C VAL A 316 5.33 -7.95 9.56
N PHE A 317 6.63 -7.84 9.25
CA PHE A 317 7.43 -9.05 9.05
C PHE A 317 7.59 -9.81 10.38
N PRO A 318 7.61 -11.16 10.36
CA PRO A 318 7.77 -11.98 11.56
C PRO A 318 9.02 -11.62 12.37
N GLY A 319 8.91 -11.84 13.68
CA GLY A 319 9.95 -11.58 14.66
C GLY A 319 9.60 -12.24 16.00
N GLU A 320 10.53 -12.19 16.94
CA GLU A 320 10.32 -12.63 18.31
C GLU A 320 9.29 -11.72 18.99
N ILE A 321 8.28 -12.33 19.63
CA ILE A 321 7.19 -11.60 20.28
C ILE A 321 7.47 -11.54 21.78
N LEU A 322 7.66 -10.32 22.29
CA LEU A 322 7.86 -10.06 23.71
C LEU A 322 6.65 -9.28 24.25
N ARG A 323 5.99 -9.83 25.27
CA ARG A 323 4.82 -9.21 25.92
C ARG A 323 5.25 -8.50 27.20
N GLY A 324 5.10 -7.18 27.24
CA GLY A 324 5.20 -6.38 28.44
C GLY A 324 3.85 -6.23 29.14
N LYS A 325 3.84 -5.62 30.33
CA LYS A 325 2.62 -5.41 31.12
C LYS A 325 1.51 -4.69 30.35
N ASN A 326 1.86 -3.62 29.62
CA ASN A 326 0.94 -2.81 28.79
C ASN A 326 1.53 -2.54 27.40
N SER A 327 2.40 -3.43 26.90
CA SER A 327 3.09 -3.23 25.63
C SER A 327 3.29 -4.54 24.90
N LEU A 328 3.34 -4.44 23.57
CA LEU A 328 3.75 -5.51 22.70
C LEU A 328 5.02 -5.11 21.97
N ILE A 329 6.03 -5.96 21.99
CA ILE A 329 7.28 -5.77 21.26
C ILE A 329 7.45 -6.92 20.26
N ILE A 330 7.84 -6.60 19.04
CA ILE A 330 8.22 -7.54 18.00
C ILE A 330 9.62 -7.20 17.54
N GLU A 331 10.55 -8.14 17.73
CA GLU A 331 11.96 -7.97 17.39
C GLU A 331 12.35 -8.85 16.21
N ASN A 332 12.99 -8.27 15.20
CA ASN A 332 13.71 -9.05 14.21
C ASN A 332 15.07 -8.43 13.89
N THR A 333 15.73 -8.97 12.87
CA THR A 333 17.07 -8.54 12.44
C THR A 333 17.10 -7.15 11.79
N LYS A 334 15.95 -6.62 11.38
CA LYS A 334 15.83 -5.35 10.65
C LYS A 334 15.26 -4.22 11.52
N PHE A 335 14.37 -4.55 12.46
CA PHE A 335 13.69 -3.57 13.29
C PHE A 335 13.24 -4.13 14.64
N THR A 336 12.92 -3.22 15.55
CA THR A 336 12.12 -3.45 16.75
C THR A 336 10.83 -2.65 16.63
N LEU A 337 9.69 -3.32 16.72
CA LEU A 337 8.37 -2.68 16.74
C LEU A 337 7.79 -2.75 18.15
N LYS A 338 7.33 -1.61 18.67
CA LYS A 338 6.69 -1.49 19.97
C LYS A 338 5.30 -0.89 19.81
N ILE A 339 4.28 -1.51 20.40
CA ILE A 339 2.90 -1.00 20.46
C ILE A 339 2.56 -0.73 21.93
N GLU A 340 2.11 0.49 22.23
CA GLU A 340 1.71 0.90 23.57
C GLU A 340 0.65 2.02 23.59
N PRO A 341 -0.24 2.06 24.60
CA PRO A 341 -0.54 0.97 25.52
C PRO A 341 -1.31 -0.15 24.82
N ILE A 342 -1.19 -1.38 25.33
CA ILE A 342 -2.12 -2.48 25.03
C ILE A 342 -3.12 -2.57 26.18
N GLU A 343 -4.41 -2.51 25.86
CA GLU A 343 -5.52 -2.55 26.82
C GLU A 343 -6.52 -3.68 26.49
N GLY A 344 -6.42 -4.27 25.30
CA GLY A 344 -7.29 -5.34 24.83
C GLY A 344 -6.59 -6.68 24.64
N ASP A 345 -7.36 -7.64 24.13
CA ASP A 345 -6.88 -8.97 23.76
C ASP A 345 -6.13 -8.88 22.42
N VAL A 346 -4.87 -9.31 22.40
CA VAL A 346 -4.04 -9.30 21.19
C VAL A 346 -4.09 -10.66 20.49
N GLU A 347 -4.50 -10.64 19.23
CA GLU A 347 -4.55 -11.79 18.33
C GLU A 347 -3.43 -11.71 17.28
N PHE A 348 -2.88 -12.87 16.93
CA PHE A 348 -1.89 -13.03 15.88
C PHE A 348 -2.40 -13.99 14.81
N LYS A 349 -2.23 -13.64 13.55
CA LYS A 349 -2.51 -14.53 12.40
C LYS A 349 -1.39 -14.43 11.38
N GLU A 350 -1.18 -15.49 10.61
CA GLU A 350 -0.33 -15.41 9.43
C GLU A 350 -1.10 -14.79 8.27
N GLN A 351 -0.41 -13.95 7.50
CA GLN A 351 -0.91 -13.38 6.25
C GLN A 351 0.20 -13.43 5.20
N ILE A 352 -0.15 -13.54 3.93
CA ILE A 352 0.81 -13.53 2.82
C ILE A 352 0.81 -12.15 2.16
N SER A 353 1.99 -11.70 1.77
CA SER A 353 2.22 -10.54 0.90
C SER A 353 3.26 -10.87 -0.16
N PRO A 354 3.45 -10.02 -1.18
CA PRO A 354 4.47 -10.25 -2.20
C PRO A 354 5.89 -10.10 -1.67
N LEU A 355 6.07 -9.49 -0.51
CA LEU A 355 7.39 -9.36 0.13
C LEU A 355 7.65 -10.52 1.11
N GLY A 356 6.71 -11.46 1.24
CA GLY A 356 6.83 -12.64 2.07
C GLY A 356 5.70 -12.80 3.08
N LYS A 357 5.89 -13.77 3.98
CA LYS A 357 4.99 -14.03 5.11
C LYS A 357 4.98 -12.84 6.07
N LEU A 358 3.78 -12.49 6.54
CA LEU A 358 3.52 -11.41 7.47
C LEU A 358 2.86 -11.95 8.73
N LEU A 359 3.15 -11.30 9.85
CA LEU A 359 2.42 -11.42 11.08
C LEU A 359 1.33 -10.34 11.10
N TRP A 360 0.07 -10.76 11.14
CA TRP A 360 -1.10 -9.91 11.31
C TRP A 360 -1.43 -9.78 12.79
N ILE A 361 -1.28 -8.57 13.31
CA ILE A 361 -1.51 -8.21 14.71
C ILE A 361 -2.84 -7.48 14.81
N LYS A 362 -3.70 -7.94 15.70
CA LYS A 362 -4.97 -7.27 16.01
C LYS A 362 -5.12 -7.11 17.51
N GLU A 363 -5.59 -5.95 17.94
CA GLU A 363 -5.95 -5.73 19.35
C GLU A 363 -7.46 -5.50 19.43
N LYS A 364 -8.15 -6.46 20.05
CA LYS A 364 -9.59 -6.42 20.31
C LYS A 364 -9.84 -5.80 21.67
N ILE A 365 -10.55 -4.69 21.72
CA ILE A 365 -10.91 -4.04 22.99
C ILE A 365 -12.33 -4.38 23.41
N LYS A 366 -12.52 -4.60 24.71
CA LYS A 366 -13.84 -4.63 25.33
C LYS A 366 -14.32 -3.19 25.50
N GLN A 367 -15.37 -2.83 24.78
CA GLN A 367 -15.84 -1.45 24.79
C GLN A 367 -16.54 -1.13 26.11
N ASN A 368 -15.98 -0.19 26.87
CA ASN A 368 -16.60 0.31 28.10
C ASN A 368 -17.18 1.72 27.87
N ASN A 369 -18.51 1.79 27.71
CA ASN A 369 -19.37 2.99 27.78
C ASN A 369 -19.00 4.24 26.93
N LYS A 370 -19.85 5.28 27.00
CA LYS A 370 -19.90 6.46 26.11
C LYS A 370 -18.60 7.29 26.14
N GLU A 371 -18.27 7.93 25.00
CA GLU A 371 -17.20 8.94 24.86
C GLU A 371 -15.77 8.44 25.11
N SER A 372 -15.50 7.19 24.75
CA SER A 372 -14.15 6.63 24.86
C SER A 372 -13.17 7.28 23.88
N ILE A 373 -11.95 7.52 24.36
CA ILE A 373 -10.80 7.90 23.55
C ILE A 373 -9.78 6.77 23.62
N TYR A 374 -9.43 6.20 22.48
CA TYR A 374 -8.39 5.19 22.36
C TYR A 374 -7.17 5.82 21.72
N ASN A 375 -6.03 5.73 22.40
CA ASN A 375 -4.75 6.21 21.88
C ASN A 375 -3.79 5.03 21.74
N ARG A 376 -3.10 4.95 20.61
CA ARG A 376 -2.06 3.95 20.38
C ARG A 376 -0.83 4.62 19.78
N LYS A 377 0.32 4.27 20.33
CA LYS A 377 1.64 4.63 19.82
C LYS A 377 2.30 3.36 19.30
N ILE A 378 2.63 3.36 18.02
CA ILE A 378 3.39 2.30 17.37
C ILE A 378 4.75 2.89 17.01
N THR A 379 5.82 2.36 17.57
CA THR A 379 7.19 2.81 17.31
C THR A 379 7.96 1.72 16.60
N ILE A 380 8.58 2.05 15.46
CA ILE A 380 9.45 1.19 14.66
C ILE A 380 10.86 1.75 14.76
N ILE A 381 11.76 1.00 15.39
CA ILE A 381 13.17 1.33 15.54
C ILE A 381 13.97 0.49 14.56
N LEU A 382 14.77 1.14 13.70
CA LEU A 382 15.61 0.50 12.70
C LEU A 382 16.92 0.04 13.33
N LYS A 383 17.33 -1.21 13.09
CA LYS A 383 18.60 -1.78 13.56
C LYS A 383 19.73 -1.43 12.61
#